data_AF-A0A2D5V301-F1
#
_entry.id   AF-A0A2D5V301-F1
#
_cell.length_a   1.000
_cell.length_b   1.000
_cell.length_c   1.000
_cell.angle_alpha   90.00
_cell.angle_beta   90.00
_cell.angle_gamma   90.00
#
_symmetry.space_group_name_H-M   'P 1'
#
loop_
_entity.id
_entity.type
_entity.pdbx_description
1 polymer ?
#
loop_
_entity_poly.entity_id
_entity_poly.type
_entity_poly.pdbx_seq_one_letter_code
_entity_poly.pdbx_strand_id
1 'polypeptide(L)'
;MNLKTKFKGFSDFELISIAEPHTDYTDEAKNFAIDIIMERHNEDYKKYANEYWEEYILKNIKTILKSRIIPKSHFLDNLEMKTIVKDCFEKWKEEQELFGIDTTKYWVV
;
A
#
# COMPACT_ATOMS: atom_id res chain seq x y z
N MET A 1 -27.97 9.60 4.05
CA MET A 1 -27.07 9.35 2.90
C MET A 1 -26.54 7.92 3.03
N ASN A 2 -26.75 7.06 2.02
CA ASN A 2 -26.32 5.67 2.08
C ASN A 2 -24.80 5.58 1.88
N LEU A 3 -24.11 4.72 2.64
CA LEU A 3 -22.66 4.51 2.59
C LEU A 3 -22.19 4.17 1.16
N LYS A 4 -22.91 3.29 0.46
CA LYS A 4 -22.61 2.93 -0.94
C LYS A 4 -22.66 4.15 -1.88
N THR A 5 -23.60 5.07 -1.65
CA THR A 5 -23.71 6.31 -2.43
C THR A 5 -22.55 7.27 -2.15
N LYS A 6 -22.06 7.32 -0.91
CA LYS A 6 -20.87 8.11 -0.55
C LYS A 6 -19.63 7.59 -1.28
N PHE A 7 -19.41 6.28 -1.25
CA PHE A 7 -18.22 5.64 -1.84
C PHE A 7 -18.19 5.75 -3.37
N LYS A 8 -19.34 5.87 -4.04
CA LYS A 8 -19.38 6.12 -5.49
C LYS A 8 -18.67 7.41 -5.93
N GLY A 9 -18.48 8.38 -5.03
CA GLY A 9 -17.74 9.60 -5.31
C GLY A 9 -16.23 9.51 -5.05
N PHE A 10 -15.74 8.40 -4.50
CA PHE A 10 -14.31 8.23 -4.17
C PHE A 10 -13.52 7.76 -5.39
N SER A 11 -12.23 8.10 -5.40
CA SER A 11 -11.24 7.56 -6.34
C SER A 11 -10.96 6.08 -6.06
N ASP A 12 -10.41 5.36 -7.04
CA ASP A 12 -10.07 3.94 -6.88
C ASP A 12 -9.01 3.74 -5.79
N PHE A 13 -8.04 4.65 -5.68
CA PHE A 13 -7.04 4.65 -4.60
C PHE A 13 -7.69 4.77 -3.21
N GLU A 14 -8.65 5.69 -3.04
CA GLU A 14 -9.38 5.83 -1.77
C GLU A 14 -10.19 4.57 -1.45
N LEU A 15 -10.85 3.98 -2.45
CA LEU A 15 -11.61 2.74 -2.25
C LEU A 15 -10.70 1.57 -1.87
N ILE A 16 -9.52 1.44 -2.47
CA ILE A 16 -8.53 0.43 -2.09
C ILE A 16 -8.05 0.66 -0.66
N SER A 17 -7.74 1.90 -0.29
CA SER A 17 -7.32 2.25 1.06
C SER A 17 -8.36 1.93 2.15
N ILE A 18 -9.65 1.81 1.76
CA ILE A 18 -10.73 1.38 2.63
C ILE A 18 -10.84 -0.14 2.65
N ALA A 19 -10.79 -0.76 1.47
CA ALA A 19 -11.04 -2.18 1.26
C ALA A 19 -9.99 -3.11 1.88
N GLU A 20 -8.75 -2.66 2.05
CA GLU A 20 -7.65 -3.54 2.46
C GLU A 20 -7.81 -4.10 3.90
N PRO A 21 -7.34 -5.34 4.17
CA PRO A 21 -7.67 -6.06 5.40
C PRO A 21 -7.26 -5.36 6.70
N HIS A 22 -6.14 -4.64 6.66
CA HIS A 22 -5.49 -4.07 7.83
C HIS A 22 -6.09 -2.73 8.27
N THR A 23 -7.12 -2.24 7.57
CA THR A 23 -7.77 -0.97 7.87
C THR A 23 -8.86 -1.15 8.93
N ASP A 24 -9.15 -0.11 9.70
CA ASP A 24 -10.15 -0.13 10.79
C ASP A 24 -11.61 -0.02 10.30
N TYR A 25 -11.85 -0.12 8.98
CA TYR A 25 -13.19 -0.10 8.42
C TYR A 25 -13.95 -1.41 8.70
N THR A 26 -15.27 -1.30 8.81
CA THR A 26 -16.16 -2.46 8.94
C THR A 26 -16.09 -3.34 7.70
N ASP A 27 -16.36 -4.64 7.86
CA ASP A 27 -16.41 -5.58 6.73
C ASP A 27 -17.45 -5.16 5.68
N GLU A 28 -18.56 -4.56 6.12
CA GLU A 28 -19.57 -3.98 5.23
C GLU A 28 -18.98 -2.85 4.35
N ALA A 29 -18.22 -1.93 4.95
CA ALA A 29 -17.56 -0.86 4.21
C ALA A 29 -16.50 -1.41 3.24
N LYS A 30 -15.71 -2.39 3.68
CA LYS A 30 -14.71 -3.07 2.82
C LYS A 30 -15.37 -3.72 1.61
N ASN A 31 -16.46 -4.47 1.83
CA ASN A 31 -17.21 -5.12 0.77
C ASN A 31 -17.82 -4.11 -0.21
N PHE A 32 -18.40 -3.00 0.27
CA PHE A 32 -18.90 -1.96 -0.64
C PHE A 32 -17.80 -1.32 -1.47
N ALA A 33 -16.61 -1.10 -0.90
CA ALA A 33 -15.49 -0.56 -1.66
C ALA A 33 -15.03 -1.54 -2.75
N ILE A 34 -14.91 -2.84 -2.43
CA ILE A 34 -14.58 -3.89 -3.40
C ILE A 34 -15.63 -3.95 -4.51
N ASP A 35 -16.92 -3.98 -4.16
CA ASP A 35 -18.02 -4.00 -5.13
C ASP A 35 -17.93 -2.82 -6.10
N ILE A 36 -17.67 -1.61 -5.59
CA ILE A 36 -17.58 -0.41 -6.44
C ILE A 36 -16.36 -0.47 -7.37
N ILE A 37 -15.21 -0.95 -6.88
CA ILE A 37 -14.02 -1.13 -7.71
C ILE A 37 -14.29 -2.15 -8.84
N MET A 38 -14.93 -3.28 -8.51
CA MET A 38 -15.27 -4.32 -9.48
C MET A 38 -16.35 -3.86 -10.47
N GLU A 39 -17.35 -3.11 -10.02
CA GLU A 39 -18.40 -2.49 -10.87
C GLU A 39 -17.80 -1.49 -11.88
N ARG A 40 -16.68 -0.82 -11.54
CA ARG A 40 -16.03 0.17 -12.42
C ARG A 40 -15.23 -0.45 -13.56
N HIS A 41 -14.99 -1.77 -13.56
CA HIS A 41 -14.28 -2.51 -14.62
C HIS A 41 -12.99 -1.87 -15.14
N ASN A 42 -12.25 -1.16 -14.29
CA ASN A 42 -11.02 -0.51 -14.71
C ASN A 42 -9.85 -1.46 -14.45
N GLU A 43 -9.20 -1.98 -15.51
CA GLU A 43 -8.05 -2.89 -15.42
C GLU A 43 -6.89 -2.31 -14.55
N ASP A 44 -6.91 -1.00 -14.33
CA ASP A 44 -5.96 -0.25 -13.52
C ASP A 44 -6.10 -0.40 -11.99
N TYR A 45 -7.11 -1.11 -11.46
CA TYR A 45 -7.23 -1.28 -10.00
C TYR A 45 -5.98 -1.90 -9.38
N LYS A 46 -5.30 -2.80 -10.12
CA LYS A 46 -4.04 -3.40 -9.68
C LYS A 46 -2.93 -2.36 -9.58
N LYS A 47 -2.88 -1.39 -10.49
CA LYS A 47 -1.89 -0.30 -10.43
C LYS A 47 -2.07 0.50 -9.15
N TYR A 48 -3.29 0.93 -8.85
CA TYR A 48 -3.58 1.68 -7.62
C TYR A 48 -3.35 0.83 -6.36
N ALA A 49 -3.60 -0.48 -6.41
CA ALA A 49 -3.29 -1.38 -5.30
C ALA A 49 -1.77 -1.50 -5.07
N ASN A 50 -0.99 -1.58 -6.15
CA ASN A 50 0.48 -1.56 -6.06
C ASN A 50 0.98 -0.25 -5.44
N GLU A 51 0.51 0.90 -5.93
CA GLU A 51 0.89 2.23 -5.41
C GLU A 51 0.57 2.34 -3.92
N TYR A 52 -0.65 1.95 -3.51
CA TYR A 52 -1.06 1.97 -2.12
C TYR A 52 -0.17 1.09 -1.22
N TRP A 53 0.10 -0.14 -1.65
CA TRP A 53 0.93 -1.06 -0.86
C TRP A 53 2.39 -0.63 -0.78
N GLU A 54 2.94 -0.06 -1.85
CA GLU A 54 4.28 0.50 -1.85
C GLU A 54 4.41 1.61 -0.81
N GLU A 55 3.48 2.57 -0.81
CA GLU A 55 3.45 3.65 0.19
C GLU A 55 3.30 3.11 1.62
N TYR A 56 2.37 2.17 1.82
CA TYR A 56 2.14 1.56 3.14
C TYR A 56 3.36 0.80 3.65
N ILE A 57 3.99 -0.01 2.80
CA ILE A 57 5.14 -0.84 3.17
C ILE A 57 6.34 0.05 3.46
N LEU A 58 6.66 1.03 2.61
CA LEU A 58 7.78 1.95 2.86
C LEU A 58 7.62 2.67 4.21
N LYS A 59 6.42 3.15 4.51
CA LYS A 59 6.12 3.82 5.79
C LYS A 59 6.25 2.90 7.00
N ASN A 60 5.97 1.59 6.83
CA ASN A 60 5.90 0.61 7.92
C ASN A 60 6.98 -0.48 7.84
N ILE A 61 8.02 -0.29 7.01
CA ILE A 61 8.98 -1.34 6.63
C ILE A 61 9.65 -1.97 7.86
N LYS A 62 10.05 -1.16 8.84
CA LYS A 62 10.67 -1.63 10.09
C LYS A 62 9.75 -2.58 10.88
N THR A 63 8.46 -2.24 10.96
CA THR A 63 7.45 -3.06 11.66
C THR A 63 7.20 -4.37 10.92
N ILE A 64 7.11 -4.33 9.59
CA ILE A 64 6.91 -5.50 8.73
C ILE A 64 8.11 -6.45 8.83
N LEU A 65 9.34 -5.93 8.77
CA LEU A 65 10.55 -6.73 8.94
C LEU A 65 10.64 -7.36 10.34
N LYS A 66 10.23 -6.62 11.38
CA LYS A 66 10.23 -7.12 12.76
C LYS A 66 9.18 -8.20 13.00
N SER A 67 7.99 -8.07 12.40
CA SER A 67 6.93 -9.07 12.52
C SER A 67 7.23 -10.34 11.72
N ARG A 68 8.06 -10.24 10.66
CA ARG A 68 8.36 -11.32 9.70
C ARG A 68 7.11 -11.83 8.98
N ILE A 69 6.07 -11.01 8.89
CA ILE A 69 4.79 -11.35 8.26
C ILE A 69 4.61 -10.42 7.06
N ILE A 70 4.40 -11.01 5.89
CA ILE A 70 4.05 -10.28 4.67
C ILE A 70 2.57 -9.92 4.74
N PRO A 71 2.21 -8.63 4.58
CA PRO A 71 0.82 -8.21 4.55
C PRO A 71 0.04 -8.92 3.43
N LYS A 72 -1.25 -9.16 3.67
CA LYS A 72 -2.16 -9.73 2.66
C LYS A 72 -2.99 -8.61 2.05
N SER A 73 -3.15 -8.65 0.74
CA SER A 73 -4.04 -7.76 0.00
C SER A 73 -5.33 -8.48 -0.38
N HIS A 74 -6.41 -7.73 -0.52
CA HIS A 74 -7.63 -8.20 -1.19
C HIS A 74 -7.54 -8.17 -2.72
N PHE A 75 -6.64 -7.37 -3.30
CA PHE A 75 -6.53 -7.15 -4.75
C PHE A 75 -5.28 -7.78 -5.39
N LEU A 76 -4.23 -7.97 -4.60
CA LEU A 76 -2.95 -8.53 -5.04
C LEU A 76 -2.72 -9.92 -4.44
N ASP A 77 -2.16 -10.80 -5.25
CA ASP A 77 -1.81 -12.14 -4.80
C ASP A 77 -0.55 -12.15 -3.91
N ASN A 78 -0.25 -13.32 -3.33
CA ASN A 78 0.90 -13.46 -2.44
C ASN A 78 2.25 -13.27 -3.13
N LEU A 79 2.36 -13.53 -4.44
CA LEU A 79 3.59 -13.35 -5.20
C LEU A 79 3.81 -11.88 -5.54
N GLU A 80 2.76 -11.17 -5.93
CA GLU A 80 2.73 -9.72 -6.13
C GLU A 80 3.13 -9.02 -4.81
N MET A 81 2.48 -9.35 -3.69
CA MET A 81 2.81 -8.77 -2.38
C MET A 81 4.25 -9.04 -1.94
N LYS A 82 4.77 -10.26 -2.16
CA LYS A 82 6.18 -10.59 -1.90
C LYS A 82 7.14 -9.72 -2.70
N THR A 83 6.80 -9.46 -3.95
CA THR A 83 7.61 -8.66 -4.86
C THR A 83 7.65 -7.21 -4.39
N ILE A 84 6.51 -6.61 -4.05
CA ILE A 84 6.45 -5.24 -3.52
C ILE A 84 7.23 -5.11 -2.22
N VAL A 85 7.09 -6.05 -1.28
CA VAL A 85 7.84 -6.02 -0.02
C VAL A 85 9.34 -6.09 -0.27
N LYS A 86 9.78 -6.92 -1.22
CA LYS A 86 11.19 -7.02 -1.59
C LYS A 86 11.70 -5.71 -2.19
N ASP A 87 10.98 -5.13 -3.14
CA ASP A 87 11.39 -3.89 -3.80
C ASP A 87 11.44 -2.72 -2.82
N CYS A 88 10.46 -2.61 -1.92
CA CYS A 88 10.45 -1.61 -0.85
C CYS A 88 11.61 -1.81 0.14
N PHE A 89 11.99 -3.06 0.41
CA PHE A 89 13.12 -3.36 1.28
C PHE A 89 14.45 -2.91 0.66
N GLU A 90 14.68 -3.20 -0.63
CA GLU A 90 15.88 -2.74 -1.33
C GLU A 90 15.94 -1.21 -1.37
N LYS A 91 14.84 -0.52 -1.70
CA LYS A 91 14.76 0.95 -1.65
C LYS A 91 15.10 1.50 -0.27
N TRP A 92 14.50 0.94 0.78
CA TRP A 92 14.78 1.36 2.15
C TRP A 92 16.25 1.13 2.53
N LYS A 93 16.84 0.01 2.11
CA LYS A 93 18.24 -0.32 2.35
C LYS A 93 19.18 0.66 1.64
N GLU A 94 18.93 0.96 0.37
CA GLU A 94 19.67 1.98 -0.40
C GLU A 94 19.61 3.35 0.27
N GLU A 95 18.43 3.76 0.76
CA GLU A 95 18.29 4.99 1.55
C GLU A 95 19.13 4.94 2.82
N GLN A 96 19.10 3.84 3.58
CA GLN A 96 19.94 3.70 4.78
C GLN A 96 21.43 3.77 4.45
N GLU A 97 21.87 3.17 3.35
CA GLU A 97 23.26 3.25 2.89
C GLU A 97 23.63 4.68 2.47
N LEU A 98 22.75 5.39 1.76
CA LEU A 98 22.95 6.79 1.37
C LEU A 98 23.03 7.73 2.58
N PHE A 99 22.19 7.54 3.59
CA PHE A 99 22.28 8.29 4.86
C PHE A 99 23.46 7.85 5.74
N GLY A 100 23.92 6.61 5.56
CA GLY A 100 25.13 6.07 6.20
C GLY A 100 26.43 6.54 5.56
N ILE A 101 26.38 7.02 4.31
CA ILE A 101 27.46 7.84 3.74
C ILE A 101 27.43 9.17 4.48
N ASP A 102 28.47 9.41 5.26
CA ASP A 102 28.69 10.61 6.05
C ASP A 102 28.68 11.87 5.15
N THR A 103 27.50 12.44 4.94
CA THR A 103 27.31 13.66 4.16
C THR A 103 27.95 14.88 4.82
N THR A 104 28.33 14.82 6.11
CA THR A 104 29.06 15.91 6.76
C THR A 104 30.48 16.09 6.23
N LYS A 105 31.05 15.06 5.56
CA LYS A 105 32.31 15.19 4.79
C LYS A 105 32.16 16.01 3.51
N TYR A 106 30.95 16.15 2.98
CA TYR A 106 30.69 16.87 1.73
C TYR A 106 30.12 18.28 1.94
N TRP A 107 29.86 18.67 3.19
CA TRP A 107 29.47 20.03 3.59
C TRP A 107 30.64 20.88 4.11
N VAL A 108 31.88 20.54 3.74
CA VAL A 108 33.02 21.47 3.90
C VAL A 108 33.29 22.14 2.55
N VAL A 109 32.50 23.16 2.23
CA VAL A 109 32.94 24.39 1.55
C VAL A 109 32.07 25.54 2.04
#